data_AF-A0AAV3UH67-F1
#
_entry.id   AF-A0AAV3UH67-F1
#
_cell.length_a   1.000
_cell.length_b   1.000
_cell.length_c   1.000
_cell.angle_alpha   90.00
_cell.angle_beta   90.00
_cell.angle_gamma   90.00
#
_symmetry.space_group_name_H-M   'P 1'
#
loop_
_entity.id
_entity.type
_entity.pdbx_description
1 polymer ?
#
loop_
_entity_poly.entity_id
_entity_poly.type
_entity_poly.pdbx_seq_one_letter_code
_entity_poly.pdbx_strand_id
1 'polypeptide(L)'
;MTPIEGEEQTSLSALVSEISEEVEIRLEHEAHYDWIAFVPLRDSDAGALTKYFGKVAGKDEYKYRGIECRQRSTPSYIDDAQKALIRAVDEYRDPEMVCEELRSWVDRLERGAVDPSELVITNRGSKKREDYTQSTRSVAALERAADLGLRCALVRVCRMW
;
A
#
# COMPACT_ATOMS: atom_id res chain seq x y z
N MET A 1 9.26 -3.84 -17.96
CA MET A 1 10.25 -4.59 -18.76
C MET A 1 9.55 -4.91 -20.05
N THR A 2 9.93 -4.28 -21.15
CA THR A 2 9.25 -4.47 -22.44
C THR A 2 10.06 -5.50 -23.23
N PRO A 3 9.43 -6.52 -23.83
CA PRO A 3 10.10 -7.41 -24.77
C PRO A 3 10.86 -6.62 -25.84
N ILE A 4 12.05 -7.06 -26.19
CA ILE A 4 12.73 -6.58 -27.39
C ILE A 4 11.99 -7.18 -28.59
N GLU A 5 11.47 -6.32 -29.48
CA GLU A 5 10.74 -6.78 -30.65
C GLU A 5 11.63 -7.62 -31.57
N GLY A 6 11.13 -8.79 -31.99
CA GLY A 6 11.79 -9.67 -32.95
C GLY A 6 12.73 -10.72 -32.36
N GLU A 7 12.91 -10.76 -31.04
CA GLU A 7 13.72 -11.81 -30.39
C GLU A 7 12.85 -12.87 -29.70
N GLU A 8 13.22 -14.14 -29.88
CA GLU A 8 12.66 -15.22 -29.09
C GLU A 8 13.09 -15.07 -27.62
N GLN A 9 12.11 -14.97 -26.72
CA GLN A 9 12.37 -14.88 -25.30
C GLN A 9 12.55 -16.27 -24.70
N THR A 10 13.68 -16.50 -24.04
CA THR A 10 13.86 -17.66 -23.17
C THR A 10 12.80 -17.62 -22.07
N SER A 11 12.12 -18.75 -21.85
CA SER A 11 11.13 -18.84 -20.77
C SER A 11 11.79 -18.57 -19.41
N LEU A 12 11.08 -17.85 -18.53
CA LEU A 12 11.57 -17.56 -17.16
C LEU A 12 11.92 -18.84 -16.39
N SER A 13 11.20 -19.94 -16.62
CA SER A 13 11.51 -21.24 -16.00
C SER A 13 12.85 -21.80 -16.46
N ALA A 14 13.15 -21.73 -17.76
CA ALA A 14 14.43 -22.19 -18.29
C ALA A 14 15.59 -21.35 -17.74
N LEU A 15 15.41 -20.03 -17.71
CA LEU A 15 16.39 -19.10 -17.16
C LEU A 15 16.64 -19.33 -15.66
N VAL A 16 15.57 -19.55 -14.88
CA VAL A 16 15.66 -19.87 -13.45
C VAL A 16 16.43 -21.18 -13.24
N SER A 17 16.16 -22.22 -14.03
CA SER A 17 16.88 -23.49 -13.95
C SER A 17 18.37 -23.33 -14.30
N GLU A 18 18.68 -22.70 -15.43
CA GLU A 18 20.04 -22.48 -15.91
C GLU A 18 20.89 -21.72 -14.87
N ILE A 19 20.38 -20.59 -14.38
CA ILE A 19 21.10 -19.80 -13.37
C ILE A 19 21.23 -20.59 -12.06
N SER A 20 20.18 -21.32 -11.64
CA SER A 20 20.25 -22.11 -10.39
C SER A 20 21.31 -23.22 -10.46
N GLU A 21 21.48 -23.84 -11.63
CA GLU A 21 22.51 -24.85 -11.88
C GLU A 21 23.91 -24.21 -11.90
N GLU A 22 24.05 -23.02 -12.51
CA GLU A 22 25.32 -22.31 -12.59
C GLU A 22 25.80 -21.79 -11.22
N VAL A 23 24.91 -21.19 -10.42
CA VAL A 23 25.28 -20.57 -9.14
C VAL A 23 25.12 -21.51 -7.93
N GLU A 24 24.64 -22.74 -8.14
CA GLU A 24 24.32 -23.73 -7.10
C GLU A 24 23.38 -23.20 -6.00
N ILE A 25 22.58 -22.18 -6.32
CA ILE A 25 21.59 -21.57 -5.43
C ILE A 25 20.23 -21.70 -6.11
N ARG A 26 19.29 -22.36 -5.43
CA ARG A 26 17.91 -22.52 -5.93
C ARG A 26 17.23 -21.17 -6.05
N LEU A 27 16.98 -20.73 -7.29
CA LEU A 27 16.10 -19.62 -7.60
C LEU A 27 14.67 -20.12 -7.75
N GLU A 28 13.70 -19.29 -7.34
CA GLU A 28 12.28 -19.59 -7.46
C GLU A 28 11.58 -18.51 -8.26
N HIS A 29 10.74 -18.93 -9.22
CA HIS A 29 9.88 -18.03 -9.95
C HIS A 29 8.68 -17.64 -9.05
N GLU A 30 8.76 -16.48 -8.41
CA GLU A 30 7.79 -16.06 -7.39
C GLU A 30 6.40 -15.73 -7.97
N ALA A 31 6.35 -14.95 -9.06
CA ALA A 31 5.09 -14.47 -9.62
C ALA A 31 5.23 -13.96 -11.06
N HIS A 32 4.15 -14.11 -11.83
CA HIS A 32 3.96 -13.51 -13.14
C HIS A 32 2.85 -12.45 -13.05
N TYR A 33 3.04 -11.30 -13.70
CA TYR A 33 2.14 -10.15 -13.60
C TYR A 33 1.73 -9.67 -15.00
N ASP A 34 0.44 -9.37 -15.19
CA ASP A 34 -0.02 -8.68 -16.41
C ASP A 34 0.53 -7.25 -16.44
N TRP A 35 0.65 -6.65 -15.26
CA TRP A 35 1.34 -5.38 -15.05
C TRP A 35 1.76 -5.25 -13.59
N ILE A 36 2.81 -4.45 -13.36
CA ILE A 36 3.32 -4.10 -12.05
C ILE A 36 3.75 -2.63 -12.03
N ALA A 37 3.42 -1.94 -10.95
CA ALA A 37 3.80 -0.55 -10.70
C ALA A 37 4.65 -0.48 -9.42
N PHE A 38 5.84 0.12 -9.54
CA PHE A 38 6.72 0.41 -8.41
C PHE A 38 6.46 1.83 -7.93
N VAL A 39 6.21 1.99 -6.63
CA VAL A 39 5.91 3.30 -6.04
C VAL A 39 7.21 4.10 -5.95
N PRO A 40 7.24 5.37 -6.42
CA PRO A 40 8.46 6.18 -6.37
C PRO A 40 8.94 6.37 -4.92
N LEU A 41 10.26 6.50 -4.77
CA LEU A 41 10.88 6.89 -3.51
C LEU A 41 10.49 8.34 -3.19
N ARG A 42 10.53 8.68 -1.90
CA ARG A 42 10.12 10.02 -1.44
C ARG A 42 10.95 11.14 -2.09
N ASP A 43 12.22 10.87 -2.34
CA ASP A 43 13.21 11.84 -2.80
C ASP A 43 13.75 11.50 -4.21
N SER A 44 13.12 10.56 -4.93
CA SER A 44 13.47 10.25 -6.33
C SER A 44 12.36 9.54 -7.08
N ASP A 45 12.38 9.69 -8.41
CA ASP A 45 11.46 8.98 -9.31
C ASP A 45 11.79 7.48 -9.44
N ALA A 46 12.84 7.00 -8.77
CA ALA A 46 13.17 5.58 -8.73
C ALA A 46 12.14 4.82 -7.89
N GLY A 47 11.64 3.70 -8.41
CA GLY A 47 10.70 2.84 -7.71
C GLY A 47 11.32 2.17 -6.48
N ALA A 48 10.62 2.20 -5.35
CA ALA A 48 11.01 1.46 -4.17
C ALA A 48 10.79 -0.04 -4.39
N LEU A 49 11.87 -0.85 -4.36
CA LEU A 49 11.78 -2.31 -4.50
C LEU A 49 10.88 -2.97 -3.43
N THR A 50 10.70 -2.29 -2.29
CA THR A 50 9.86 -2.77 -1.18
C THR A 50 8.40 -2.31 -1.27
N LYS A 51 8.05 -1.43 -2.21
CA LYS A 51 6.70 -0.88 -2.38
C LYS A 51 6.23 -0.98 -3.82
N TYR A 52 5.31 -1.89 -4.08
CA TYR A 52 4.75 -2.11 -5.40
C TYR A 52 3.35 -2.71 -5.32
N PHE A 53 2.63 -2.64 -6.43
CA PHE A 53 1.37 -3.35 -6.64
C PHE A 53 1.22 -3.76 -8.10
N GLY A 54 0.38 -4.75 -8.39
CA GLY A 54 0.21 -5.24 -9.76
C GLY A 54 -0.87 -6.31 -9.89
N LYS A 55 -1.33 -6.57 -11.11
CA LYS A 55 -2.28 -7.64 -11.44
C LYS A 55 -1.54 -8.94 -11.68
N VAL A 56 -1.93 -9.99 -10.97
CA VAL A 56 -1.34 -11.32 -11.14
C VAL A 56 -1.83 -11.91 -12.45
N ALA A 57 -0.90 -12.36 -13.30
CA ALA A 57 -1.23 -12.84 -14.62
C ALA A 57 -2.21 -14.02 -14.59
N GLY A 58 -3.27 -13.92 -15.39
CA GLY A 58 -4.30 -14.97 -15.52
C GLY A 58 -5.15 -15.18 -14.26
N LYS A 59 -5.13 -14.26 -13.29
CA LYS A 59 -5.96 -14.31 -12.08
C LYS A 59 -6.65 -12.98 -11.86
N ASP A 60 -7.87 -13.00 -11.36
CA ASP A 60 -8.54 -11.78 -10.87
C ASP A 60 -8.06 -11.41 -9.46
N GLU A 61 -6.75 -11.21 -9.32
CA GLU A 61 -6.09 -10.93 -8.04
C GLU A 61 -5.02 -9.85 -8.22
N TYR A 62 -4.91 -8.97 -7.23
CA TYR A 62 -3.86 -7.95 -7.16
C TYR A 62 -2.86 -8.30 -6.05
N LYS A 63 -1.58 -8.14 -6.37
CA LYS A 63 -0.51 -8.16 -5.37
C LYS A 63 -0.33 -6.76 -4.79
N TYR A 64 -0.18 -6.69 -3.48
CA TYR A 64 0.09 -5.45 -2.74
C TYR A 64 1.31 -5.65 -1.85
N ARG A 65 2.34 -4.81 -1.99
CA ARG A 65 3.55 -4.86 -1.20
C ARG A 65 3.91 -3.47 -0.68
N GLY A 66 4.04 -3.33 0.63
CA GLY A 66 4.57 -2.11 1.26
C GLY A 66 3.72 -0.84 1.12
N ILE A 67 2.54 -0.93 0.50
CA ILE A 67 1.59 0.18 0.34
C ILE A 67 0.54 0.21 1.46
N GLU A 68 -0.18 1.32 1.54
CA GLU A 68 -1.07 1.71 2.63
C GLU A 68 -2.16 0.67 2.91
N CYS A 69 -2.80 0.08 1.91
CA CYS A 69 -3.86 -0.92 2.04
C CYS A 69 -3.42 -2.20 2.79
N ARG A 70 -2.10 -2.44 2.89
CA ARG A 70 -1.51 -3.54 3.68
C ARG A 70 -1.09 -3.12 5.08
N GLN A 71 -1.11 -1.83 5.41
CA GLN A 71 -0.70 -1.33 6.71
C GLN A 71 -1.87 -1.38 7.69
N ARG A 72 -1.67 -2.01 8.85
CA ARG A 72 -2.71 -2.17 9.91
C ARG A 72 -3.32 -0.85 10.41
N SER A 73 -2.60 0.25 10.23
CA SER A 73 -2.97 1.57 10.72
C SER A 73 -3.75 2.40 9.70
N THR A 74 -3.87 1.90 8.48
CA THR A 74 -4.61 2.56 7.41
C THR A 74 -6.11 2.48 7.70
N PRO A 75 -6.82 3.62 7.71
CA PRO A 75 -8.27 3.63 7.84
C PRO A 75 -8.93 2.86 6.70
N SER A 76 -10.08 2.22 6.94
CA SER A 76 -10.78 1.43 5.92
C SER A 76 -11.12 2.26 4.69
N TYR A 77 -11.50 3.53 4.88
CA TYR A 77 -11.76 4.43 3.76
C TYR A 77 -10.56 4.58 2.81
N ILE A 78 -9.34 4.67 3.37
CA ILE A 78 -8.12 4.81 2.58
C ILE A 78 -7.72 3.48 1.94
N ASP A 79 -7.94 2.35 2.62
CA ASP A 79 -7.75 1.01 2.07
C ASP A 79 -8.64 0.78 0.85
N ASP A 80 -9.93 1.11 0.95
CA ASP A 80 -10.90 0.98 -0.13
C ASP A 80 -10.60 1.94 -1.29
N ALA A 81 -10.29 3.20 -0.99
CA ALA A 81 -9.89 4.17 -2.00
C ALA A 81 -8.66 3.69 -2.78
N GLN A 82 -7.60 3.25 -2.09
CA GLN A 82 -6.39 2.77 -2.75
C GLN A 82 -6.66 1.55 -3.62
N LYS A 83 -7.51 0.62 -3.17
CA LYS A 83 -7.92 -0.54 -3.98
C LYS A 83 -8.74 -0.15 -5.20
N ALA A 84 -9.63 0.84 -5.08
CA ALA A 84 -10.42 1.35 -6.21
C ALA A 84 -9.51 1.98 -7.28
N LEU A 85 -8.54 2.81 -6.87
CA LEU A 85 -7.54 3.39 -7.78
C LEU A 85 -6.72 2.32 -8.51
N ILE A 86 -6.32 1.25 -7.81
CA ILE A 86 -5.59 0.13 -8.41
C ILE A 86 -6.45 -0.61 -9.45
N ARG A 87 -7.76 -0.75 -9.21
CA ARG A 87 -8.68 -1.31 -10.20
C ARG A 87 -8.86 -0.37 -11.40
N ALA A 88 -8.94 0.95 -11.18
CA ALA A 88 -8.99 1.92 -12.27
C ALA A 88 -7.70 1.87 -13.13
N VAL A 89 -6.53 1.68 -12.52
CA VAL A 89 -5.29 1.43 -13.26
C VAL A 89 -5.42 0.15 -14.10
N ASP A 90 -5.98 -0.93 -13.55
CA ASP A 90 -6.23 -2.19 -14.26
C ASP A 90 -7.12 -2.04 -15.49
N GLU A 91 -8.24 -1.36 -15.29
CA GLU A 91 -9.30 -1.22 -16.26
C GLU A 91 -8.96 -0.24 -17.38
N TYR A 92 -8.41 0.93 -17.04
CA TYR A 92 -8.28 2.03 -18.00
C TYR A 92 -6.85 2.22 -18.52
N ARG A 93 -5.82 1.89 -17.74
CA ARG A 93 -4.41 2.24 -18.03
C ARG A 93 -4.20 3.74 -18.32
N ASP A 94 -5.12 4.58 -17.86
CA ASP A 94 -5.16 6.01 -18.15
C ASP A 94 -5.01 6.82 -16.85
N PRO A 95 -3.96 7.64 -16.71
CA PRO A 95 -3.78 8.52 -15.56
C PRO A 95 -4.95 9.48 -15.31
N GLU A 96 -5.66 9.95 -16.34
CA GLU A 96 -6.78 10.88 -16.18
C GLU A 96 -7.95 10.20 -15.48
N MET A 97 -8.32 8.98 -15.93
CA MET A 97 -9.38 8.17 -15.31
C MET A 97 -9.07 7.82 -13.85
N VAL A 98 -7.80 7.51 -13.54
CA VAL A 98 -7.37 7.24 -12.16
C VAL A 98 -7.45 8.51 -11.30
N CYS A 99 -7.10 9.67 -11.87
CA CYS A 99 -7.24 10.96 -11.18
C CYS A 99 -8.71 11.31 -10.93
N GLU A 100 -9.61 11.00 -11.85
CA GLU A 100 -11.06 11.20 -11.66
C GLU A 100 -11.61 10.33 -10.53
N GLU A 101 -11.26 9.05 -10.51
CA GLU A 101 -11.60 8.15 -9.40
C GLU A 101 -11.09 8.75 -8.08
N LEU A 102 -9.82 9.18 -8.00
CA LEU A 102 -9.23 9.82 -6.81
C LEU A 102 -10.01 11.06 -6.38
N ARG A 103 -10.36 11.95 -7.32
CA ARG A 103 -11.14 13.15 -7.02
C ARG A 103 -12.45 12.80 -6.34
N SER A 104 -13.15 11.75 -6.79
CA SER A 104 -14.42 11.32 -6.15
C SER A 104 -14.25 10.93 -4.67
N TRP A 105 -13.14 10.28 -4.32
CA TRP A 105 -12.80 9.92 -2.94
C TRP A 105 -12.41 11.14 -2.10
N VAL A 106 -11.66 12.08 -2.67
CA VAL A 106 -11.28 13.34 -2.00
C VAL A 106 -12.52 14.20 -1.74
N ASP A 107 -13.35 14.39 -2.77
CA ASP A 107 -14.60 15.15 -2.72
C ASP A 107 -15.56 14.69 -1.62
N ARG A 108 -15.72 13.36 -1.48
CA ARG A 108 -16.56 12.78 -0.41
C ARG A 108 -16.01 13.10 0.97
N LEU A 109 -14.68 13.08 1.12
CA LEU A 109 -14.02 13.42 2.37
C LEU A 109 -14.18 14.91 2.70
N GLU A 110 -13.95 15.80 1.72
CA GLU A 110 -14.05 17.26 1.90
C GLU A 110 -15.48 17.72 2.21
N ARG A 111 -16.49 17.03 1.69
CA ARG A 111 -17.90 17.29 2.01
C ARG A 111 -18.36 16.69 3.33
N GLY A 112 -17.49 15.98 4.07
CA GLY A 112 -17.86 15.29 5.31
C GLY A 112 -18.84 14.14 5.10
N ALA A 113 -18.91 13.57 3.89
CA ALA A 113 -19.83 12.50 3.52
C ALA A 113 -19.25 11.10 3.78
N VAL A 114 -18.36 11.00 4.77
CA VAL A 114 -17.68 9.75 5.17
C VAL A 114 -17.95 9.53 6.65
N ASP A 115 -18.37 8.33 7.03
CA ASP A 115 -18.53 7.99 8.44
C ASP A 115 -17.16 8.14 9.14
N PRO A 116 -17.04 8.95 10.21
CA PRO A 116 -15.80 9.10 10.94
C PRO A 116 -15.19 7.76 11.42
N SER A 117 -16.02 6.74 11.64
CA SER A 117 -15.56 5.40 12.01
C SER A 117 -14.69 4.74 10.93
N GLU A 118 -14.90 5.07 9.66
CA GLU A 118 -14.08 4.63 8.51
C GLU A 118 -12.74 5.37 8.40
N LEU A 119 -12.58 6.48 9.13
CA LEU A 119 -11.38 7.34 9.15
C LEU A 119 -10.48 7.08 10.38
N VAL A 120 -10.80 6.05 11.17
CA VAL A 120 -10.06 5.71 12.38
C VAL A 120 -8.70 5.08 12.05
N ILE A 121 -7.64 5.74 12.49
CA ILE A 121 -6.28 5.18 12.50
C ILE A 121 -6.10 4.38 13.78
N THR A 122 -5.82 3.08 13.65
CA THR A 122 -5.53 2.21 14.79
C THR A 122 -4.03 1.93 14.89
N ASN A 123 -3.40 2.45 15.95
CA ASN A 123 -1.99 2.21 16.24
C ASN A 123 -1.84 1.49 17.58
N ARG A 124 -1.03 0.42 17.59
CA ARG A 124 -0.56 -0.17 18.84
C ARG A 124 0.69 0.58 19.30
N GLY A 125 0.61 1.24 20.44
CA GLY A 125 1.79 1.78 21.12
C GLY A 125 2.67 0.64 21.59
N SER A 126 3.94 0.65 21.20
CA SER A 126 4.92 -0.35 21.64
C SER A 126 5.66 0.08 22.91
N LYS A 127 5.43 1.30 23.39
CA LYS A 127 6.10 1.88 24.57
C LYS A 127 5.09 2.53 25.51
N LYS A 128 5.47 2.75 26.77
CA LYS A 128 4.65 3.52 27.72
C LYS A 128 4.68 5.00 27.34
N ARG A 129 3.67 5.76 27.76
CA ARG A 129 3.57 7.22 27.52
C ARG A 129 4.87 7.95 27.85
N GLU A 130 5.48 7.59 28.98
CA GLU A 130 6.71 8.16 29.55
C GLU A 130 7.95 7.96 28.65
N ASP A 131 7.92 6.99 27.75
CA ASP A 131 9.04 6.64 26.88
C ASP A 131 8.98 7.35 25.51
N TYR A 132 7.90 8.11 25.24
CA TYR A 132 7.76 8.88 24.00
C TYR A 132 8.36 10.28 24.18
N THR A 133 9.57 10.48 23.66
CA THR A 133 10.29 11.76 23.72
C THR A 133 9.78 12.79 22.69
N GLN A 134 8.90 12.39 21.79
CA GLN A 134 8.41 13.21 20.66
C GLN A 134 6.90 13.41 20.77
N SER A 135 6.44 14.66 20.67
CA SER A 135 5.02 15.02 20.66
C SER A 135 4.37 14.62 19.34
N THR A 136 4.05 13.34 19.21
CA THR A 136 3.32 12.80 18.05
C THR A 136 1.82 12.80 18.30
N ARG A 137 1.01 12.72 17.23
CA ARG A 137 -0.45 12.62 17.35
C ARG A 137 -0.91 11.42 18.19
N SER A 138 -0.11 10.35 18.23
CA SER A 138 -0.31 9.20 19.10
C SER A 138 -0.17 9.56 20.59
N VAL A 139 0.77 10.45 20.94
CA VAL A 139 0.93 10.98 22.29
C VAL A 139 -0.28 11.84 22.67
N ALA A 140 -0.70 12.77 21.80
CA ALA A 140 -1.88 13.60 22.05
C ALA A 140 -3.19 12.79 22.19
N ALA A 141 -3.29 11.63 21.55
CA ALA A 141 -4.42 10.72 21.72
C ALA A 141 -4.32 9.90 23.03
N LEU A 142 -3.11 9.49 23.44
CA LEU A 142 -2.88 8.88 24.76
C LEU A 142 -3.19 9.86 25.90
N GLU A 143 -2.87 11.14 25.74
CA GLU A 143 -3.18 12.18 26.72
C GLU A 143 -4.68 12.37 26.89
N ARG A 144 -5.41 12.54 25.77
CA ARG A 144 -6.88 12.62 25.82
C ARG A 144 -7.52 11.37 26.42
N ALA A 145 -6.98 10.18 26.14
CA ALA A 145 -7.47 8.94 26.76
C ALA A 145 -7.22 8.92 28.28
N ALA A 146 -6.05 9.39 28.73
CA ALA A 146 -5.73 9.50 30.15
C ALA A 146 -6.62 10.52 30.88
N ASP A 147 -6.90 11.67 30.25
CA ASP A 147 -7.82 12.68 30.77
C ASP A 147 -9.25 12.13 30.94
N LEU A 148 -9.64 11.16 30.11
CA LEU A 148 -10.90 10.42 30.20
C LEU A 148 -10.84 9.20 31.15
N GLY A 149 -9.72 8.99 31.86
CA GLY A 149 -9.53 7.88 32.79
C GLY A 149 -9.32 6.51 32.15
N LEU A 150 -9.07 6.46 30.83
CA LEU A 150 -8.89 5.22 30.07
C LEU A 150 -7.41 4.81 30.07
N ARG A 151 -7.13 3.57 30.50
CA ARG A 151 -5.79 2.95 30.39
C ARG A 151 -5.63 2.29 29.01
N CYS A 152 -5.24 3.06 28.00
CA CYS A 152 -5.14 2.56 26.62
C CYS A 152 -3.74 1.98 26.28
N ALA A 153 -3.69 0.70 25.89
CA ALA A 153 -2.57 0.08 25.16
C ALA A 153 -2.76 0.13 23.62
N LEU A 154 -3.96 0.51 23.17
CA LEU A 154 -4.36 0.64 21.77
C LEU A 154 -4.91 2.05 21.57
N VAL A 155 -4.36 2.79 20.62
CA VAL A 155 -4.75 4.18 20.34
C VAL A 155 -5.55 4.19 19.05
N ARG A 156 -6.83 4.57 19.16
CA ARG A 156 -7.70 4.86 18.01
C ARG A 156 -7.79 6.37 17.86
N VAL A 157 -7.31 6.88 16.72
CA VAL A 157 -7.42 8.31 16.39
C VAL A 157 -8.39 8.44 15.24
N CYS A 158 -9.54 9.04 15.50
CA CYS A 158 -10.44 9.48 14.44
C CYS A 158 -9.87 10.78 13.83
N ARG A 159 -9.55 10.78 12.54
CA ARG A 159 -9.22 12.02 11.83
C ARG A 159 -10.52 12.69 11.38
N MET A 160 -10.92 13.75 12.09
CA MET A 160 -11.72 14.80 11.47
C MET A 160 -10.75 15.67 10.67
N TRP A 161 -10.89 15.65 9.34
CA TRP A 161 -10.18 16.55 8.43
C TRP A 161 -10.94 17.88 8.36
#